data_AF-U5CRT7-F1
#
_entry.id   AF-U5CRT7-F1
#
_cell.length_a   1.000
_cell.length_b   1.000
_cell.length_c   1.000
_cell.angle_alpha   90.00
_cell.angle_beta   90.00
_cell.angle_gamma   90.00
#
_symmetry.space_group_name_H-M   'P 1'
#
loop_
_entity.id
_entity.type
_entity.pdbx_description
1 polymer ?
#
loop_
_entity_poly.entity_id
_entity_poly.type
_entity_poly.pdbx_seq_one_letter_code
_entity_poly.pdbx_strand_id
1 'polypeptide(L)'
;MVVRKEEGFTLIELIVTLAILGIVIGVYSSLYYSGYKSFSSTQNSVDVEQNVRFAMNYIVSLLEKGPSEVEIIDNGRGLSIKQVLTDRGYRDYTITLEKPILYTHIKESDTDSRGSKLQLAVNIYDFMVTKKSNNMINIQIIGQSDDNGSNRFSLSTDVFLRKSDINVQ
;
A
#
# COMPACT_ATOMS: atom_id res chain seq x y z
N MET A 1 73.96 -17.75 -18.74
CA MET A 1 73.58 -16.73 -17.73
C MET A 1 72.35 -16.02 -18.26
N VAL A 2 71.17 -16.30 -17.71
CA VAL A 2 69.92 -15.66 -18.13
C VAL A 2 69.77 -14.37 -17.32
N VAL A 3 69.94 -13.22 -17.98
CA VAL A 3 69.73 -11.92 -17.36
C VAL A 3 68.21 -11.70 -17.29
N ARG A 4 67.64 -11.68 -16.08
CA ARG A 4 66.25 -11.21 -15.88
C ARG A 4 66.23 -9.70 -16.08
N LYS A 5 65.39 -9.22 -17.01
CA LYS A 5 65.05 -7.80 -17.10
C LYS A 5 64.16 -7.45 -15.91
N GLU A 6 64.60 -6.52 -15.08
CA GLU A 6 63.76 -5.89 -14.07
C GLU A 6 62.95 -4.77 -14.73
N GLU A 7 61.78 -5.12 -15.26
CA GLU A 7 60.82 -4.14 -15.79
C GLU A 7 59.95 -3.64 -14.62
N GLY A 8 60.34 -2.50 -14.03
CA GLY A 8 59.57 -1.80 -13.00
C GLY A 8 58.63 -0.75 -13.60
N PHE A 9 57.59 -0.38 -12.85
CA PHE A 9 56.68 0.71 -13.25
C PHE A 9 57.31 2.07 -13.04
N THR A 10 57.10 2.97 -14.00
CA THR A 10 57.49 4.37 -13.83
C THR A 10 56.50 5.10 -12.91
N LEU A 11 56.98 6.13 -12.21
CA LEU A 11 56.14 6.95 -11.33
C LEU A 11 54.97 7.61 -12.10
N ILE A 12 55.21 8.00 -13.36
CA ILE A 12 54.19 8.65 -14.19
C ILE A 12 53.09 7.67 -14.58
N GLU A 13 53.40 6.41 -14.88
CA GLU A 13 52.39 5.37 -15.14
C GLU A 13 51.50 5.15 -13.91
N LEU A 14 52.07 5.16 -12.71
CA LEU A 14 51.29 5.04 -11.47
C LEU A 14 50.34 6.24 -11.28
N ILE A 15 50.81 7.46 -11.52
CA ILE A 15 49.99 8.67 -11.37
C ILE A 15 48.85 8.68 -12.39
N VAL A 16 49.14 8.37 -13.66
CA VAL A 16 48.13 8.35 -14.72
C VAL A 16 47.09 7.26 -14.48
N THR A 17 47.52 6.06 -14.05
CA THR A 17 46.59 4.96 -13.75
C THR A 17 45.70 5.29 -12.56
N LEU A 18 46.23 5.88 -11.48
CA LEU A 18 45.43 6.33 -10.34
C LEU A 18 44.46 7.45 -10.72
N ALA A 19 44.86 8.40 -11.58
CA ALA A 19 43.99 9.45 -12.05
C ALA A 19 42.80 8.89 -12.85
N ILE A 20 43.07 7.97 -13.78
CA ILE A 20 42.02 7.30 -14.57
C ILE A 20 41.12 6.47 -13.66
N LEU A 21 41.69 5.72 -12.72
CA LEU A 21 40.94 4.91 -11.76
C LEU A 21 40.00 5.78 -10.90
N GLY A 22 40.46 6.95 -10.45
CA GLY A 22 39.62 7.90 -9.71
C GLY A 22 38.41 8.37 -10.50
N ILE A 23 38.59 8.67 -11.79
CA ILE A 23 37.49 9.06 -12.68
C ILE A 23 36.49 7.92 -12.84
N VAL A 24 36.97 6.69 -13.09
CA VAL A 24 36.13 5.51 -13.28
C VAL A 24 35.32 5.21 -12.01
N ILE A 25 35.96 5.21 -10.85
CA ILE A 25 35.29 4.98 -9.55
C ILE A 25 34.28 6.09 -9.28
N GLY A 26 34.60 7.34 -9.56
CA GLY A 26 33.69 8.47 -9.35
C GLY A 26 32.41 8.34 -10.16
N VAL A 27 32.53 8.05 -11.46
CA VAL A 27 31.38 7.84 -12.34
C VAL A 27 30.55 6.63 -11.89
N TYR A 28 31.20 5.50 -11.62
CA TYR A 28 30.53 4.29 -11.16
C TYR A 28 29.75 4.53 -9.86
N SER A 29 30.36 5.22 -8.89
CA SER A 29 29.76 5.48 -7.59
C SER A 29 28.54 6.39 -7.69
N SER A 30 28.60 7.41 -8.54
CA SER A 30 27.47 8.31 -8.80
C SER A 30 26.28 7.57 -9.41
N LEU A 31 26.53 6.74 -10.44
CA LEU A 31 25.49 5.96 -11.10
C LEU A 31 24.87 4.93 -10.14
N TYR A 32 25.71 4.22 -9.38
CA TYR A 32 25.25 3.24 -8.41
C TYR A 32 24.37 3.88 -7.34
N TYR A 33 24.80 5.00 -6.75
CA TYR A 33 24.05 5.71 -5.72
C TYR A 33 22.70 6.23 -6.24
N SER A 34 22.71 6.83 -7.43
CA SER A 34 21.49 7.33 -8.07
C SER A 34 20.52 6.18 -8.39
N GLY A 35 21.02 5.07 -8.94
CA GLY A 35 20.22 3.89 -9.24
C GLY A 35 19.60 3.28 -7.98
N TYR A 36 20.40 3.12 -6.92
CA TYR A 36 19.92 2.58 -5.65
C TYR A 36 18.84 3.45 -5.02
N LYS A 37 19.04 4.77 -4.98
CA LYS A 37 18.05 5.71 -4.44
C LYS A 37 16.74 5.67 -5.25
N SER A 38 16.84 5.64 -6.58
CA SER A 38 15.67 5.53 -7.46
C SER A 38 14.92 4.22 -7.21
N PHE A 39 15.64 3.10 -7.11
CA PHE A 39 15.05 1.79 -6.86
C PHE A 39 14.31 1.76 -5.53
N SER A 40 14.93 2.25 -4.45
CA SER A 40 14.30 2.28 -3.12
C SER A 40 13.05 3.18 -3.09
N SER A 41 13.08 4.35 -3.74
CA SER A 41 11.92 5.24 -3.81
C SER A 41 10.76 4.62 -4.60
N THR A 42 11.07 3.96 -5.72
CA THR A 42 10.07 3.26 -6.53
C THR A 42 9.47 2.09 -5.78
N GLN A 43 10.30 1.29 -5.10
CA GLN A 43 9.82 0.17 -4.29
C GLN A 43 8.82 0.63 -3.22
N ASN A 44 9.17 1.67 -2.46
CA ASN A 44 8.29 2.22 -1.44
C ASN A 44 6.96 2.73 -2.02
N SER A 45 6.99 3.35 -3.21
CA SER A 45 5.79 3.82 -3.90
C SER A 45 4.89 2.68 -4.35
N VAL A 46 5.50 1.62 -4.92
CA VAL A 46 4.80 0.43 -5.37
C VAL A 46 4.15 -0.30 -4.19
N ASP A 47 4.85 -0.42 -3.06
CA ASP A 47 4.32 -1.09 -1.87
C ASP A 47 3.08 -0.36 -1.31
N VAL A 48 3.12 0.98 -1.26
CA VAL A 48 1.96 1.79 -0.85
C VAL A 48 0.79 1.62 -1.82
N GLU A 49 1.05 1.71 -3.12
CA GLU A 49 0.02 1.53 -4.14
C GLU A 49 -0.62 0.15 -4.07
N GLN A 50 0.18 -0.91 -3.90
CA GLN A 50 -0.31 -2.29 -3.76
C GLN A 50 -1.21 -2.44 -2.52
N ASN A 51 -0.81 -1.88 -1.37
CA ASN A 51 -1.63 -1.93 -0.15
C ASN A 51 -2.98 -1.22 -0.34
N VAL A 52 -2.97 -0.02 -0.94
CA VAL A 52 -4.20 0.73 -1.23
C VAL A 52 -5.11 -0.02 -2.19
N ARG A 53 -4.56 -0.59 -3.28
CA ARG A 53 -5.32 -1.36 -4.26
C ARG A 53 -5.87 -2.65 -3.67
N PHE A 54 -5.07 -3.35 -2.87
CA PHE A 54 -5.51 -4.57 -2.18
C PHE A 54 -6.68 -4.27 -1.25
N ALA A 55 -6.56 -3.25 -0.39
CA ALA A 55 -7.64 -2.82 0.49
C ALA A 55 -8.90 -2.45 -0.30
N MET A 56 -8.77 -1.64 -1.36
CA MET A 56 -9.91 -1.25 -2.19
C MET A 56 -10.61 -2.45 -2.82
N ASN A 57 -9.84 -3.32 -3.47
CA ASN A 57 -10.37 -4.52 -4.14
C ASN A 57 -11.05 -5.46 -3.14
N TYR A 58 -10.50 -5.59 -1.93
CA TYR A 58 -11.11 -6.38 -0.86
C TYR A 58 -12.49 -5.83 -0.47
N ILE A 59 -12.58 -4.52 -0.21
CA ILE A 59 -13.84 -3.88 0.20
C ILE A 59 -14.87 -3.96 -0.94
N VAL A 60 -14.47 -3.62 -2.17
CA VAL A 60 -15.36 -3.71 -3.34
C VAL A 60 -15.87 -5.15 -3.52
N SER A 61 -14.99 -6.15 -3.40
CA SER A 61 -15.40 -7.56 -3.49
C SER A 61 -16.43 -7.96 -2.42
N LEU A 62 -16.33 -7.43 -1.20
CA LEU A 62 -17.35 -7.65 -0.17
C LEU A 62 -18.70 -7.04 -0.54
N LEU A 63 -18.69 -5.85 -1.14
CA LEU A 63 -19.91 -5.16 -1.57
C LEU A 63 -20.55 -5.82 -2.79
N GLU A 64 -19.73 -6.33 -3.73
CA GLU A 64 -20.19 -7.06 -4.92
C GLU A 64 -20.89 -8.38 -4.58
N LYS A 65 -20.57 -8.98 -3.43
CA LYS A 65 -21.27 -10.17 -2.92
C LYS A 65 -22.73 -9.91 -2.53
N GLY A 66 -23.17 -8.65 -2.55
CA GLY A 66 -24.56 -8.27 -2.30
C GLY A 66 -24.95 -8.43 -0.83
N PRO A 67 -24.32 -7.67 0.09
CA PRO A 67 -24.72 -7.67 1.49
C PRO A 67 -26.16 -7.22 1.67
N SER A 68 -26.78 -7.57 2.80
CA SER A 68 -28.15 -7.12 3.11
C SER A 68 -28.17 -5.65 3.54
N GLU A 69 -27.15 -5.18 4.24
CA GLU A 69 -27.08 -3.83 4.80
C GLU A 69 -25.65 -3.29 4.72
N VAL A 70 -25.51 -2.00 4.40
CA VAL A 70 -24.25 -1.27 4.44
C VAL A 70 -24.44 0.00 5.26
N GLU A 71 -23.64 0.16 6.30
CA GLU A 71 -23.70 1.31 7.20
C GLU A 71 -22.36 2.05 7.18
N ILE A 72 -22.43 3.36 6.90
CA ILE A 72 -21.30 4.27 7.02
C ILE A 72 -21.20 4.69 8.48
N ILE A 73 -20.07 4.40 9.12
CA ILE A 73 -19.84 4.65 10.55
C ILE A 73 -18.66 5.62 10.75
N ASP A 74 -18.47 6.07 11.99
CA ASP A 74 -17.37 6.95 12.40
C ASP A 74 -17.23 8.20 11.51
N ASN A 75 -18.36 8.88 11.24
CA ASN A 75 -18.42 10.06 10.38
C ASN A 75 -17.81 9.85 8.97
N GLY A 76 -17.96 8.65 8.40
CA GLY A 76 -17.39 8.30 7.10
C GLY A 76 -16.04 7.59 7.16
N ARG A 77 -15.42 7.45 8.34
CA ARG A 77 -14.11 6.80 8.50
C ARG A 77 -14.17 5.31 8.82
N GLY A 78 -15.36 4.72 8.80
CA GLY A 78 -15.55 3.29 8.87
C GLY A 78 -16.70 2.83 7.99
N LEU A 79 -16.73 1.52 7.75
CA LEU A 79 -17.76 0.87 6.94
C LEU A 79 -18.16 -0.44 7.59
N SER A 80 -19.44 -0.59 7.92
CA SER A 80 -20.03 -1.85 8.37
C SER A 80 -20.83 -2.48 7.23
N ILE A 81 -20.58 -3.77 6.98
CA ILE A 81 -21.17 -4.54 5.89
C ILE A 81 -21.74 -5.81 6.49
N LYS A 82 -23.06 -5.98 6.46
CA LYS A 82 -23.75 -7.07 7.13
C LYS A 82 -24.27 -8.13 6.18
N GLN A 83 -24.30 -9.38 6.66
CA GLN A 83 -24.80 -10.55 5.97
C GLN A 83 -24.17 -10.76 4.59
N VAL A 84 -22.84 -10.71 4.52
CA VAL A 84 -22.10 -11.09 3.32
C VAL A 84 -22.11 -12.62 3.20
N LEU A 85 -22.61 -13.15 2.09
CA LEU A 85 -22.62 -14.59 1.83
C LEU A 85 -21.19 -15.12 1.61
N THR A 86 -20.86 -16.20 2.30
CA THR A 86 -19.59 -16.95 2.17
C THR A 86 -19.88 -18.44 2.08
N ASP A 87 -18.88 -19.24 1.71
CA ASP A 87 -19.02 -20.70 1.62
C ASP A 87 -19.41 -21.37 2.95
N ARG A 88 -19.22 -20.68 4.07
CA ARG A 88 -19.52 -21.17 5.43
C ARG A 88 -20.78 -20.52 6.04
N GLY A 89 -21.55 -19.78 5.24
CA GLY A 89 -22.71 -19.01 5.71
C GLY A 89 -22.48 -17.51 5.64
N TYR A 90 -23.24 -16.75 6.43
CA TYR A 90 -23.18 -15.30 6.44
C TYR A 90 -22.12 -14.79 7.42
N ARG A 91 -21.49 -13.66 7.09
CA ARG A 91 -20.56 -12.96 7.96
C ARG A 91 -20.73 -11.46 7.86
N ASP A 92 -20.42 -10.80 8.97
CA ASP A 92 -20.41 -9.35 9.07
C ASP A 92 -18.97 -8.84 9.09
N TYR A 93 -18.75 -7.75 8.38
CA TYR A 93 -17.44 -7.13 8.19
C TYR A 93 -17.50 -5.67 8.61
N THR A 94 -16.61 -5.25 9.50
CA THR A 94 -16.44 -3.84 9.85
C THR A 94 -15.02 -3.40 9.50
N ILE A 95 -14.90 -2.40 8.64
CA ILE A 95 -13.63 -1.81 8.23
C ILE A 95 -13.44 -0.50 8.99
N THR A 96 -12.31 -0.38 9.67
CA THR A 96 -11.95 0.79 10.47
C THR A 96 -10.48 1.14 10.28
N LEU A 97 -10.18 2.43 10.37
CA LEU A 97 -8.83 2.94 10.23
C LEU A 97 -8.22 3.30 11.59
N GLU A 98 -7.14 2.63 11.94
CA GLU A 98 -6.25 3.02 13.04
C GLU A 98 -4.89 3.32 12.43
N LYS A 99 -4.72 4.56 11.95
CA LYS A 99 -3.57 5.00 11.16
C LYS A 99 -2.25 4.52 11.80
N PRO A 100 -1.35 3.88 11.05
CA PRO A 100 -1.35 3.71 9.58
C PRO A 100 -1.99 2.39 9.09
N ILE A 101 -2.77 1.71 9.91
CA ILE A 101 -3.27 0.36 9.63
C ILE A 101 -4.79 0.40 9.39
N LEU A 102 -5.22 -0.16 8.27
CA LEU A 102 -6.62 -0.44 8.01
C LEU A 102 -6.94 -1.84 8.54
N TYR A 103 -7.95 -1.93 9.41
CA TYR A 103 -8.39 -3.18 10.00
C TYR A 103 -9.70 -3.65 9.38
N THR A 104 -9.87 -4.97 9.35
CA THR A 104 -11.16 -5.62 9.13
C THR A 104 -11.52 -6.43 10.36
N HIS A 105 -12.72 -6.21 10.88
CA HIS A 105 -13.31 -6.99 11.95
C HIS A 105 -14.32 -7.94 11.32
N ILE A 106 -14.20 -9.24 11.61
CA ILE A 106 -15.05 -10.27 11.03
C ILE A 106 -15.83 -10.94 12.16
N LYS A 107 -17.14 -11.04 12.00
CA LYS A 107 -18.06 -11.73 12.93
C LYS A 107 -18.95 -12.71 12.17
N GLU A 108 -19.42 -13.76 12.85
CA GLU A 108 -20.41 -14.68 12.28
C GLU A 108 -21.83 -14.07 12.23
N SER A 109 -22.13 -13.15 13.15
CA SER A 109 -23.39 -12.39 13.21
C SER A 109 -23.19 -11.12 14.04
N ASP A 110 -24.03 -10.11 13.85
CA ASP A 110 -24.00 -8.82 14.57
C ASP A 110 -24.15 -9.02 16.09
N THR A 111 -24.80 -10.12 16.49
CA THR A 111 -24.98 -10.53 17.90
C THR A 111 -23.77 -11.28 18.48
N ASP A 112 -22.76 -11.60 17.67
CA ASP A 112 -21.57 -12.32 18.12
C ASP A 112 -20.52 -11.37 18.69
N SER A 113 -20.17 -11.58 19.95
CA SER A 113 -19.10 -10.85 20.64
C SER A 113 -17.70 -11.38 20.31
N ARG A 114 -17.58 -12.55 19.65
CA ARG A 114 -16.31 -13.19 19.30
C ARG A 114 -15.87 -12.85 17.87
N GLY A 115 -15.66 -11.56 17.62
CA GLY A 115 -15.10 -11.09 16.35
C GLY A 115 -13.57 -11.26 16.30
N SER A 116 -13.04 -11.50 15.09
CA SER A 116 -11.60 -11.41 14.83
C SER A 116 -11.26 -10.06 14.21
N LYS A 117 -10.34 -9.32 14.83
CA LYS A 117 -9.74 -8.11 14.25
C LYS A 117 -8.48 -8.50 13.49
N LEU A 118 -8.45 -8.27 12.19
CA LEU A 118 -7.34 -8.60 11.32
C LEU A 118 -6.83 -7.34 10.62
N GLN A 119 -5.52 -7.26 10.48
CA GLN A 119 -4.87 -6.24 9.68
C GLN A 119 -5.19 -6.50 8.20
N LEU A 120 -5.85 -5.55 7.54
CA LEU A 120 -6.20 -5.64 6.12
C LEU A 120 -5.08 -5.06 5.25
N ALA A 121 -4.62 -3.85 5.58
CA ALA A 121 -3.56 -3.16 4.84
C ALA A 121 -2.79 -2.20 5.75
N VAL A 122 -1.52 -1.96 5.43
CA VAL A 122 -0.65 -1.00 6.12
C VAL A 122 -0.41 0.23 5.27
N ASN A 123 0.22 1.24 5.87
CA ASN A 123 0.56 2.50 5.20
C ASN A 123 -0.68 3.22 4.68
N ILE A 124 -1.83 3.03 5.33
CA ILE A 124 -3.09 3.70 5.05
C ILE A 124 -3.25 4.85 6.03
N TYR A 125 -3.32 6.07 5.50
CA TYR A 125 -3.42 7.30 6.28
C TYR A 125 -4.77 7.97 6.16
N ASP A 126 -5.61 7.57 5.21
CA ASP A 126 -6.98 8.04 5.16
C ASP A 126 -7.89 6.99 4.55
N PHE A 127 -9.09 6.90 5.11
CA PHE A 127 -10.18 6.06 4.65
C PHE A 127 -11.46 6.85 4.84
N MET A 128 -12.17 7.06 3.75
CA MET A 128 -13.39 7.85 3.73
C MET A 128 -14.43 7.16 2.86
N VAL A 129 -15.62 7.00 3.40
CA VAL A 129 -16.79 6.50 2.70
C VAL A 129 -17.85 7.58 2.71
N THR A 130 -18.34 7.95 1.53
CA THR A 130 -19.37 8.97 1.39
C THR A 130 -20.57 8.42 0.61
N LYS A 131 -21.78 8.69 1.10
CA LYS A 131 -23.00 8.39 0.35
C LYS A 131 -23.13 9.38 -0.80
N LYS A 132 -23.17 8.87 -2.04
CA LYS A 132 -23.38 9.68 -3.25
C LYS A 132 -24.84 9.71 -3.66
N SER A 133 -25.55 8.60 -3.52
CA SER A 133 -26.98 8.47 -3.81
C SER A 133 -27.60 7.39 -2.92
N ASN A 134 -28.89 7.04 -3.12
CA ASN A 134 -29.57 6.02 -2.32
C ASN A 134 -28.88 4.65 -2.36
N ASN A 135 -28.23 4.31 -3.47
CA ASN A 135 -27.62 3.01 -3.71
C ASN A 135 -26.17 3.14 -4.19
N MET A 136 -25.53 4.29 -4.00
CA MET A 136 -24.14 4.49 -4.42
C MET A 136 -23.33 5.11 -3.29
N ILE A 137 -22.20 4.48 -2.99
CA ILE A 137 -21.19 5.01 -2.10
C ILE A 137 -19.90 5.28 -2.88
N ASN A 138 -19.18 6.32 -2.49
CA ASN A 138 -17.81 6.52 -2.90
C ASN A 138 -16.90 6.08 -1.76
N ILE A 139 -15.88 5.30 -2.09
CA ILE A 139 -14.85 4.87 -1.15
C ILE A 139 -13.55 5.50 -1.60
N GLN A 140 -12.88 6.19 -0.68
CA GLN A 140 -11.56 6.78 -0.89
C GLN A 140 -10.58 6.20 0.13
N ILE A 141 -9.45 5.73 -0.37
CA ILE A 141 -8.32 5.25 0.43
C ILE A 141 -7.10 6.08 0.03
N ILE A 142 -6.33 6.50 1.03
CA ILE A 142 -5.07 7.22 0.83
C ILE A 142 -3.97 6.52 1.60
N GLY A 143 -2.92 6.12 0.90
CA GLY A 143 -1.70 5.56 1.48
C GLY A 143 -0.48 6.45 1.29
N GLN A 144 0.50 6.32 2.18
CA GLN A 144 1.74 7.10 2.18
C GLN A 144 2.89 6.22 2.73
N SER A 145 4.12 6.39 2.26
CA SER A 145 5.26 5.56 2.71
C SER A 145 5.76 5.93 4.10
N ASP A 146 5.50 7.16 4.55
CA ASP A 146 5.90 7.67 5.87
C ASP A 146 4.93 8.74 6.37
N ASP A 147 5.13 9.16 7.63
CA ASP A 147 4.34 10.20 8.29
C ASP A 147 4.54 11.60 7.67
N ASN A 148 5.59 11.79 6.87
CA ASN A 148 5.85 13.06 6.15
C ASN A 148 5.07 13.15 4.84
N GLY A 149 4.40 12.07 4.46
CA GLY A 149 3.58 11.96 3.26
C GLY A 149 4.33 11.73 1.97
N SER A 150 5.51 11.13 2.05
CA SER A 150 6.23 10.69 0.86
C SER A 150 5.46 9.57 0.12
N ASN A 151 5.61 9.55 -1.20
CA ASN A 151 4.99 8.57 -2.11
C ASN A 151 3.48 8.39 -1.88
N ARG A 152 2.76 9.51 -1.67
CA ARG A 152 1.31 9.52 -1.49
C ARG A 152 0.60 8.90 -2.69
N PHE A 153 -0.25 7.93 -2.43
CA PHE A 153 -1.14 7.34 -3.42
C PHE A 153 -2.58 7.40 -2.92
N SER A 154 -3.51 7.82 -3.78
CA SER A 154 -4.93 7.87 -3.47
C SER A 154 -5.72 7.13 -4.53
N LEU A 155 -6.66 6.32 -4.08
CA LEU A 155 -7.61 5.64 -4.94
C LEU A 155 -9.02 5.95 -4.44
N SER A 156 -9.90 6.33 -5.38
CA SER A 156 -11.32 6.56 -5.10
C SER A 156 -12.15 5.80 -6.13
N THR A 157 -13.20 5.13 -5.67
CA THR A 157 -14.10 4.36 -6.52
C THR A 157 -15.54 4.54 -6.07
N ASP A 158 -16.45 4.59 -7.04
CA ASP A 158 -17.89 4.56 -6.80
C ASP A 158 -18.38 3.12 -6.90
N VAL A 159 -19.16 2.70 -5.91
CA VAL A 159 -19.74 1.35 -5.84
C VAL A 159 -21.25 1.45 -5.77
N PHE A 160 -21.91 0.76 -6.69
CA PHE A 160 -23.37 0.65 -6.71
C PHE A 160 -23.84 -0.59 -5.95
N LEU A 161 -24.71 -0.40 -4.98
CA LEU A 161 -25.28 -1.45 -4.13
C LEU A 161 -26.64 -1.89 -4.67
N ARG A 162 -26.70 -3.12 -5.17
CA ARG A 162 -27.89 -3.64 -5.88
C ARG A 162 -28.99 -4.14 -4.94
N LYS A 163 -28.65 -4.61 -3.74
CA LYS A 163 -29.58 -5.30 -2.83
C LYS A 163 -29.51 -4.80 -1.37
N SER A 164 -28.75 -3.74 -1.13
CA SER A 164 -28.42 -3.30 0.23
C SER A 164 -28.97 -1.91 0.47
N ASP A 165 -29.57 -1.71 1.65
CA ASP A 165 -29.91 -0.37 2.12
C ASP A 165 -28.65 0.33 2.66
N ILE A 166 -28.50 1.63 2.35
CA ILE A 166 -27.39 2.46 2.82
C ILE A 166 -27.84 3.30 4.01
N ASN A 167 -27.32 2.96 5.18
CA ASN A 167 -27.49 3.71 6.42
C ASN A 167 -26.24 4.56 6.72
N VAL A 168 -26.45 5.71 7.36
CA VAL A 168 -25.38 6.62 7.78
C VAL A 168 -25.61 6.94 9.25
N GLN A 169 -24.61 6.66 10.07
CA GLN A 169 -24.63 6.92 11.50
C GLN A 169 -23.99 8.27 11.85
#